data_AF-A0A519Q9U5-F1
#
_entry.id   AF-A0A519Q9U5-F1
#
_cell.length_a   1.000
_cell.length_b   1.000
_cell.length_c   1.000
_cell.angle_alpha   90.00
_cell.angle_beta   90.00
_cell.angle_gamma   90.00
#
_symmetry.space_group_name_H-M   'P 1'
#
loop_
_entity.id
_entity.type
_entity.pdbx_description
1 polymer ?
#
loop_
_entity_poly.entity_id
_entity_poly.type
_entity_poly.pdbx_seq_one_letter_code
_entity_poly.pdbx_strand_id
1 'polypeptide(L)'
;MRRFLVWSALAALVGLILAGGGYWAYWNFYARFQPVTITRNQAEIQRLLDEASWVSDGGGGQPLYVVGYRDSASTMRYEREETPKLRAGGVETRVILFARDDREGQAQSTPAERATIAELWLTRDWTLYQRWTATPARNWTAAGIPQADGNLARRAVVDASRQFNNRLNELLSGAGIQPRYPIILWRDREGFLKACACSDSRSWTFIRDDLGAPDRIDPVTAQDAPVPPVVTPGDGSPETLPYPNLPPIPGQAPPMQPGQTQPGPALPGQVQPGSPAQPGQATPRLSRPTQPSAPPAAPAPQKSDDTTFF
;
A
#
# COMPACT_ATOMS: atom_id res chain seq x y z
N MET A 1 36.30 -44.88 43.87
CA MET A 1 34.89 -44.74 43.42
C MET A 1 34.34 -43.32 43.59
N ARG A 2 34.41 -42.69 44.77
CA ARG A 2 33.89 -41.31 45.01
C ARG A 2 34.39 -40.24 44.03
N ARG A 3 35.69 -40.20 43.73
CA ARG A 3 36.27 -39.22 42.78
C ARG A 3 35.74 -39.41 41.35
N PHE A 4 35.59 -40.64 40.88
CA PHE A 4 35.02 -40.93 39.56
C PHE A 4 33.56 -40.47 39.46
N LEU A 5 32.74 -40.77 40.48
CA LEU A 5 31.35 -40.30 40.51
C LEU A 5 31.25 -38.77 40.54
N VAL A 6 32.12 -38.09 41.29
CA VAL A 6 32.16 -36.62 41.32
C VAL A 6 32.56 -36.03 39.96
N TRP A 7 33.57 -36.59 39.29
CA TRP A 7 33.97 -36.13 37.95
C TRP A 7 32.93 -36.44 36.87
N SER A 8 32.25 -37.59 36.94
CA SER A 8 31.14 -37.91 36.04
C SER A 8 29.93 -37.00 36.26
N ALA A 9 29.59 -36.69 37.51
CA ALA A 9 28.52 -35.74 37.84
C ALA A 9 28.86 -34.32 37.38
N LEU A 10 30.12 -33.89 37.55
CA LEU A 10 30.60 -32.60 37.07
C LEU A 10 30.53 -32.53 35.53
N ALA A 11 30.98 -33.58 34.83
CA ALA A 11 30.91 -33.64 33.38
C ALA A 11 29.46 -33.63 32.87
N ALA A 12 28.54 -34.34 33.53
CA ALA A 12 27.12 -34.31 33.21
C ALA A 12 26.49 -32.93 33.45
N LEU A 13 26.84 -32.25 34.55
CA LEU A 13 26.39 -30.89 34.84
C LEU A 13 26.88 -29.91 33.77
N VAL A 14 28.17 -29.96 33.41
CA VAL A 14 28.76 -29.12 32.36
C VAL A 14 28.09 -29.41 31.02
N GLY A 15 27.85 -30.69 30.69
CA GLY A 15 27.12 -31.08 29.49
C GLY A 15 25.70 -30.50 29.44
N LEU A 16 24.95 -30.55 30.56
CA LEU A 16 23.62 -29.94 30.66
C LEU A 16 23.66 -28.42 30.52
N ILE A 17 24.63 -27.75 31.13
CA ILE A 17 24.79 -26.29 31.00
C ILE A 17 25.11 -25.90 29.56
N LEU A 18 26.00 -26.62 28.88
CA LEU A 18 26.35 -26.37 27.49
C LEU A 18 25.17 -26.64 26.55
N ALA A 19 24.44 -27.74 26.75
CA ALA A 19 23.24 -28.05 25.97
C ALA A 19 22.13 -27.02 26.19
N GLY A 20 21.87 -26.64 27.45
CA GLY A 20 20.89 -25.61 27.80
C GLY A 20 21.27 -24.23 27.27
N GLY A 21 22.53 -23.82 27.43
CA GLY A 21 23.04 -22.56 26.91
C GLY A 21 23.05 -22.51 25.39
N GLY A 22 23.44 -23.60 24.73
CA GLY A 22 23.39 -23.75 23.28
C GLY A 22 21.96 -23.68 22.73
N TYR A 23 21.02 -24.42 23.33
CA TYR A 23 19.60 -24.36 22.97
C TYR A 23 19.01 -22.96 23.17
N TRP A 24 19.30 -22.33 24.31
CA TRP A 24 18.86 -20.97 24.60
C TRP A 24 19.40 -19.97 23.58
N ALA A 25 20.69 -20.06 23.23
CA ALA A 25 21.30 -19.20 22.21
C ALA A 25 20.66 -19.43 20.84
N TYR A 26 20.52 -20.68 20.41
CA TYR A 26 19.87 -21.02 19.14
C TYR A 26 18.44 -20.49 19.07
N TRP A 27 17.66 -20.69 20.13
CA TRP A 27 16.28 -20.23 20.18
C TRP A 27 16.17 -18.69 20.20
N ASN A 28 16.98 -18.03 21.03
CA ASN A 28 16.95 -16.58 21.23
C ASN A 28 17.51 -15.79 20.04
N PHE A 29 18.46 -16.35 19.29
CA PHE A 29 19.07 -15.65 18.16
C PHE A 29 18.51 -16.08 16.80
N TYR A 30 17.93 -17.27 16.67
CA TYR A 30 17.53 -17.81 15.36
C TYR A 30 16.10 -18.35 15.32
N ALA A 31 15.79 -19.42 16.07
CA ALA A 31 14.54 -20.17 15.89
C ALA A 31 13.27 -19.31 16.04
N ARG A 32 13.26 -18.35 16.98
CA ARG A 32 12.09 -17.48 17.21
C ARG A 32 11.79 -16.49 16.07
N PHE A 33 12.72 -16.31 15.14
CA PHE A 33 12.57 -15.40 13.98
C PHE A 33 12.16 -16.15 12.72
N GLN A 34 12.21 -17.48 12.74
CA GLN A 34 11.82 -18.27 11.58
C GLN A 34 10.33 -18.10 11.30
N PRO A 35 9.95 -17.93 10.04
CA PRO A 35 8.55 -18.01 9.63
C PRO A 35 7.93 -19.34 10.04
N VAL A 36 6.64 -19.30 10.34
CA VAL A 36 5.88 -20.50 10.66
C VAL A 36 5.20 -20.99 9.38
N THR A 37 5.43 -22.26 9.04
CA THR A 37 4.63 -22.95 8.02
C THR A 37 3.24 -23.26 8.58
N ILE A 38 2.22 -22.72 7.94
CA ILE A 38 0.82 -22.87 8.32
C ILE A 38 0.34 -24.27 7.92
N THR A 39 0.23 -25.16 8.90
CA THR A 39 -0.26 -26.54 8.71
C THR A 39 -1.75 -26.71 9.03
N ARG A 40 -2.37 -25.72 9.68
CA ARG A 40 -3.79 -25.69 10.03
C ARG A 40 -4.44 -24.46 9.45
N ASN A 41 -5.72 -24.56 9.09
CA ASN A 41 -6.52 -23.44 8.59
C ASN A 41 -5.97 -22.75 7.32
N GLN A 42 -5.08 -23.41 6.56
CA GLN A 42 -4.44 -22.83 5.39
C GLN A 42 -5.47 -22.36 4.34
N ALA A 43 -6.47 -23.20 4.05
CA ALA A 43 -7.54 -22.87 3.10
C ALA A 43 -8.38 -21.69 3.58
N GLU A 44 -8.65 -21.61 4.89
CA GLU A 44 -9.47 -20.52 5.44
C GLU A 44 -8.71 -19.20 5.49
N ILE A 45 -7.42 -19.22 5.83
CA ILE A 45 -6.55 -18.04 5.73
C ILE A 45 -6.45 -17.59 4.28
N GLN A 46 -6.27 -18.52 3.32
CA GLN A 46 -6.23 -18.17 1.90
C GLN A 46 -7.53 -17.51 1.45
N ARG A 47 -8.69 -18.10 1.77
CA ARG A 47 -9.99 -17.50 1.46
C ARG A 47 -10.12 -16.10 2.05
N LEU A 48 -9.71 -15.92 3.30
CA LEU A 48 -9.74 -14.63 3.97
C LEU A 48 -8.86 -13.58 3.26
N LEU A 49 -7.70 -13.98 2.75
CA LEU A 49 -6.82 -13.11 1.94
C LEU A 49 -7.42 -12.81 0.55
N ASP A 50 -8.10 -13.77 -0.06
CA ASP A 50 -8.73 -13.62 -1.38
C ASP A 50 -9.95 -12.67 -1.32
N GLU A 51 -10.70 -12.71 -0.21
CA GLU A 51 -11.84 -11.82 0.06
C GLU A 51 -11.41 -10.42 0.50
N ALA A 52 -10.21 -10.28 1.07
CA ALA A 52 -9.69 -9.00 1.50
C ALA A 52 -9.39 -8.08 0.31
N SER A 53 -9.59 -6.79 0.52
CA SER A 53 -9.12 -5.79 -0.43
C SER A 53 -7.68 -5.41 -0.10
N TRP A 54 -6.85 -5.34 -1.14
CA TRP A 54 -5.42 -5.05 -1.04
C TRP A 54 -5.02 -4.03 -2.10
N VAL A 55 -3.94 -3.31 -1.83
CA VAL A 55 -3.31 -2.40 -2.78
C VAL A 55 -1.94 -2.92 -3.17
N SER A 56 -1.56 -2.69 -4.42
CA SER A 56 -0.24 -3.02 -4.94
C SER A 56 0.14 -2.00 -5.99
N ASP A 57 1.44 -1.92 -6.29
CA ASP A 57 1.94 -1.12 -7.41
C ASP A 57 1.75 -1.80 -8.78
N GLY A 58 1.19 -3.01 -8.78
CA GLY A 58 0.86 -3.74 -10.00
C GLY A 58 2.07 -4.40 -10.68
N GLY A 59 3.19 -4.61 -9.96
CA GLY A 59 4.38 -5.26 -10.51
C GLY A 59 4.16 -6.72 -10.97
N GLY A 60 3.07 -7.35 -10.55
CA GLY A 60 2.77 -8.75 -10.85
C GLY A 60 3.76 -9.73 -10.20
N GLY A 61 3.62 -11.02 -10.53
CA GLY A 61 4.48 -12.07 -10.00
C GLY A 61 3.90 -12.79 -8.78
N GLN A 62 4.78 -13.34 -7.94
CA GLN A 62 4.35 -14.17 -6.81
C GLN A 62 3.74 -13.30 -5.71
N PRO A 63 2.51 -13.59 -5.23
CA PRO A 63 1.87 -12.76 -4.23
C PRO A 63 2.50 -12.92 -2.86
N LEU A 64 2.81 -11.80 -2.22
CA LEU A 64 3.11 -11.68 -0.81
C LEU A 64 2.18 -10.65 -0.18
N TYR A 65 1.51 -11.02 0.91
CA TYR A 65 0.57 -10.16 1.61
C TYR A 65 1.25 -9.49 2.80
N VAL A 66 1.17 -8.16 2.86
CA VAL A 66 1.61 -7.34 3.99
C VAL A 66 0.39 -6.82 4.70
N VAL A 67 0.11 -7.33 5.90
CA VAL A 67 -1.02 -6.88 6.71
C VAL A 67 -0.53 -5.91 7.78
N GLY A 68 -1.17 -4.74 7.86
CA GLY A 68 -0.80 -3.72 8.82
C GLY A 68 -1.80 -2.57 8.92
N TYR A 69 -1.39 -1.54 9.65
CA TYR A 69 -2.19 -0.35 9.91
C TYR A 69 -1.30 0.90 9.85
N ARG A 70 -1.91 2.07 9.71
CA ARG A 70 -1.24 3.29 9.22
C ARG A 70 -0.03 3.74 10.04
N ASP A 71 -0.14 3.73 11.37
CA ASP A 71 0.88 4.26 12.28
C ASP A 71 1.82 3.17 12.84
N SER A 72 1.82 1.97 12.25
CA SER A 72 2.77 0.92 12.57
C SER A 72 4.17 1.23 12.01
N ALA A 73 5.08 1.65 12.90
CA ALA A 73 6.46 1.96 12.51
C ALA A 73 7.20 0.77 11.87
N SER A 74 6.96 -0.45 12.37
CA SER A 74 7.54 -1.68 11.80
C SER A 74 6.99 -1.99 10.42
N THR A 75 5.69 -1.78 10.19
CA THR A 75 5.06 -1.99 8.87
C THR A 75 5.64 -1.01 7.84
N MET A 76 5.67 0.29 8.17
CA MET A 76 6.24 1.31 7.30
C MET A 76 7.73 1.10 7.02
N ARG A 77 8.47 0.57 8.00
CA ARG A 77 9.87 0.20 7.83
C ARG A 77 10.03 -0.98 6.87
N TYR A 78 9.28 -2.06 7.10
CA TYR A 78 9.31 -3.25 6.26
C TYR A 78 9.03 -2.90 4.80
N GLU A 79 7.94 -2.17 4.53
CA GLU A 79 7.58 -1.83 3.16
C GLU A 79 8.64 -0.96 2.45
N ARG A 80 9.23 -0.01 3.16
CA ARG A 80 10.27 0.85 2.59
C ARG A 80 11.55 0.06 2.28
N GLU A 81 11.94 -0.86 3.15
CA GLU A 81 13.22 -1.58 3.04
C GLU A 81 13.13 -2.84 2.18
N GLU A 82 12.01 -3.55 2.20
CA GLU A 82 11.86 -4.89 1.61
C GLU A 82 11.05 -4.91 0.32
N THR A 83 10.03 -4.05 0.16
CA THR A 83 9.22 -4.05 -1.08
C THR A 83 10.05 -3.86 -2.34
N PRO A 84 11.07 -2.97 -2.40
CA PRO A 84 11.97 -2.90 -3.56
C PRO A 84 12.66 -4.23 -3.85
N LYS A 85 13.23 -4.87 -2.83
CA LYS A 85 13.98 -6.13 -2.98
C LYS A 85 13.08 -7.26 -3.45
N LEU A 86 11.92 -7.38 -2.83
CA LEU A 86 10.90 -8.36 -3.20
C LEU A 86 10.48 -8.17 -4.66
N ARG A 87 10.24 -6.93 -5.10
CA ARG A 87 9.93 -6.64 -6.50
C ARG A 87 11.06 -7.05 -7.46
N ALA A 88 12.32 -6.80 -7.08
CA ALA A 88 13.47 -7.25 -7.88
C ALA A 88 13.55 -8.78 -7.99
N GLY A 89 12.98 -9.52 -7.03
CA GLY A 89 12.78 -10.97 -7.07
C GLY A 89 11.50 -11.43 -7.79
N GLY A 90 10.72 -10.52 -8.40
CA GLY A 90 9.46 -10.88 -9.07
C GLY A 90 8.29 -11.15 -8.12
N VAL A 91 8.30 -10.53 -6.93
CA VAL A 91 7.22 -10.65 -5.94
C VAL A 91 6.28 -9.45 -6.03
N GLU A 92 4.97 -9.73 -6.11
CA GLU A 92 3.92 -8.72 -5.97
C GLU A 92 3.63 -8.50 -4.49
N THR A 93 3.99 -7.33 -3.98
CA THR A 93 3.64 -6.95 -2.60
C THR A 93 2.21 -6.41 -2.57
N ARG A 94 1.32 -7.15 -1.90
CA ARG A 94 -0.10 -6.82 -1.72
C ARG A 94 -0.33 -6.34 -0.29
N VAL A 95 -0.56 -5.05 -0.11
CA VAL A 95 -0.75 -4.44 1.21
C VAL A 95 -2.23 -4.46 1.58
N ILE A 96 -2.56 -5.12 2.69
CA ILE A 96 -3.90 -5.11 3.29
C ILE A 96 -3.87 -4.22 4.53
N LEU A 97 -4.61 -3.13 4.49
CA LEU A 97 -4.67 -2.16 5.59
C LEU A 97 -5.97 -2.31 6.36
N PHE A 98 -5.94 -2.15 7.67
CA PHE A 98 -7.14 -2.14 8.49
C PHE A 98 -7.13 -0.97 9.48
N ALA A 99 -8.34 -0.52 9.85
CA ALA A 99 -8.49 0.51 10.88
C ALA A 99 -8.47 -0.19 12.23
N ARG A 100 -7.64 0.26 13.17
CA ARG A 100 -7.65 -0.35 14.51
C ARG A 100 -9.00 -0.18 15.20
N ASP A 101 -9.43 -1.24 15.87
CA ASP A 101 -10.59 -1.22 16.77
C ASP A 101 -10.32 -0.31 17.97
N ASP A 102 -11.40 0.26 18.50
CA ASP A 102 -11.34 1.06 19.72
C ASP A 102 -10.98 0.15 20.89
N ARG A 103 -10.19 0.68 21.83
CA ARG A 103 -9.73 -0.07 23.01
C ARG A 103 -10.19 0.65 24.26
N GLU A 104 -10.98 -0.03 25.08
CA GLU A 104 -11.50 0.52 26.34
C GLU A 104 -12.22 1.88 26.14
N GLY A 105 -12.97 2.00 25.04
CA GLY A 105 -13.67 3.22 24.66
C GLY A 105 -12.79 4.31 24.03
N GLN A 106 -11.48 4.08 23.89
CA GLN A 106 -10.55 5.01 23.24
C GLN A 106 -10.36 4.67 21.77
N ALA A 107 -10.68 5.62 20.90
CA ALA A 107 -10.49 5.49 19.46
C ALA A 107 -9.01 5.28 19.11
N GLN A 108 -8.71 4.19 18.41
CA GLN A 108 -7.34 3.86 17.97
C GLN A 108 -7.07 4.28 16.52
N SER A 109 -8.11 4.70 15.79
CA SER A 109 -8.03 5.22 14.43
C SER A 109 -8.70 6.60 14.36
N THR A 110 -8.21 7.45 13.47
CA THR A 110 -8.81 8.77 13.22
C THR A 110 -9.94 8.68 12.20
N PRO A 111 -10.88 9.66 12.14
CA PRO A 111 -11.87 9.73 11.06
C PRO A 111 -11.24 9.77 9.66
N ALA A 112 -10.14 10.51 9.50
CA ALA A 112 -9.40 10.59 8.24
C ALA A 112 -8.79 9.24 7.82
N GLU A 113 -8.24 8.50 8.77
CA GLU A 113 -7.74 7.14 8.56
C GLU A 113 -8.87 6.20 8.15
N ARG A 114 -10.00 6.19 8.86
CA ARG A 114 -11.16 5.35 8.52
C ARG A 114 -11.71 5.67 7.14
N ALA A 115 -11.82 6.96 6.79
CA ALA A 115 -12.27 7.39 5.46
C ALA A 115 -11.33 6.88 4.35
N THR A 116 -10.02 6.91 4.61
CA THR A 116 -8.99 6.48 3.65
C THR A 116 -8.97 4.96 3.51
N ILE A 117 -9.09 4.22 4.61
CA ILE A 117 -9.15 2.75 4.58
C ILE A 117 -10.40 2.29 3.84
N ALA A 118 -11.56 2.89 4.10
CA ALA A 118 -12.77 2.61 3.34
C ALA A 118 -12.56 2.85 1.83
N GLU A 119 -11.90 3.94 1.47
CA GLU A 119 -11.61 4.24 0.06
C GLU A 119 -10.69 3.20 -0.57
N LEU A 120 -9.57 2.89 0.07
CA LEU A 120 -8.61 1.90 -0.42
C LEU A 120 -9.24 0.51 -0.56
N TRP A 121 -10.12 0.12 0.37
CA TRP A 121 -10.82 -1.15 0.28
C TRP A 121 -11.81 -1.21 -0.89
N LEU A 122 -12.42 -0.08 -1.26
CA LEU A 122 -13.38 0.01 -2.35
C LEU A 122 -12.70 0.13 -3.73
N THR A 123 -11.62 0.90 -3.81
CA THR A 123 -11.03 1.29 -5.11
C THR A 123 -9.70 0.61 -5.42
N ARG A 124 -9.02 0.10 -4.39
CA ARG A 124 -7.63 -0.40 -4.48
C ARG A 124 -6.66 0.62 -5.09
N ASP A 125 -6.92 1.92 -4.90
CA ASP A 125 -6.14 3.00 -5.49
C ASP A 125 -4.72 3.09 -4.89
N TRP A 126 -3.72 2.67 -5.69
CA TRP A 126 -2.31 2.73 -5.34
C TRP A 126 -1.78 4.17 -5.17
N THR A 127 -2.25 5.12 -5.97
CA THR A 127 -1.80 6.51 -5.89
C THR A 127 -2.28 7.14 -4.57
N LEU A 128 -3.51 6.84 -4.15
CA LEU A 128 -4.00 7.22 -2.83
C LEU A 128 -3.14 6.60 -1.72
N TYR A 129 -2.80 5.32 -1.83
CA TYR A 129 -1.95 4.64 -0.85
C TYR A 129 -0.56 5.31 -0.72
N GLN A 130 0.10 5.59 -1.84
CA GLN A 130 1.40 6.27 -1.86
C GLN A 130 1.33 7.65 -1.21
N ARG A 131 0.33 8.46 -1.59
CA ARG A 131 0.15 9.80 -1.00
C ARG A 131 -0.12 9.73 0.50
N TRP A 132 -0.92 8.76 0.93
CA TRP A 132 -1.27 8.58 2.34
C TRP A 132 -0.06 8.15 3.19
N THR A 133 0.77 7.24 2.69
CA THR A 133 1.96 6.73 3.38
C THR A 133 3.12 7.73 3.37
N ALA A 134 3.27 8.51 2.31
CA ALA A 134 4.26 9.60 2.22
C ALA A 134 3.95 10.78 3.15
N THR A 135 2.69 11.00 3.50
CA THR A 135 2.28 12.10 4.39
C THR A 135 2.37 11.68 5.86
N PRO A 136 3.07 12.40 6.75
CA PRO A 136 3.08 12.08 8.19
C PRO A 136 1.66 11.91 8.73
N ALA A 137 1.41 10.86 9.51
CA ALA A 137 0.04 10.48 9.91
C ALA A 137 -0.75 11.63 10.57
N ARG A 138 -0.09 12.41 11.43
CA ARG A 138 -0.67 13.61 12.09
C ARG A 138 -1.08 14.75 11.13
N ASN A 139 -0.53 14.76 9.91
CA ASN A 139 -0.80 15.78 8.90
C ASN A 139 -1.82 15.31 7.85
N TRP A 140 -2.24 14.04 7.90
CA TRP A 140 -3.19 13.50 6.94
C TRP A 140 -4.62 13.90 7.29
N THR A 141 -5.30 14.59 6.36
CA THR A 141 -6.66 15.11 6.56
C THR A 141 -7.73 14.35 5.78
N ALA A 142 -7.34 13.43 4.89
CA ALA A 142 -8.25 12.76 3.95
C ALA A 142 -9.08 13.72 3.06
N ALA A 143 -8.50 14.88 2.71
CA ALA A 143 -9.16 15.85 1.84
C ALA A 143 -9.58 15.23 0.50
N GLY A 144 -10.83 15.44 0.11
CA GLY A 144 -11.40 14.88 -1.12
C GLY A 144 -11.86 13.41 -1.02
N ILE A 145 -11.71 12.76 0.13
CA ILE A 145 -12.15 11.38 0.35
C ILE A 145 -13.52 11.38 1.06
N PRO A 146 -14.51 10.62 0.57
CA PRO A 146 -15.80 10.51 1.26
C PRO A 146 -15.65 9.97 2.68
N GLN A 147 -16.29 10.62 3.64
CA GLN A 147 -16.22 10.24 5.05
C GLN A 147 -16.81 8.84 5.26
N ALA A 148 -16.13 8.02 6.07
CA ALA A 148 -16.67 6.73 6.51
C ALA A 148 -17.63 6.91 7.68
N ASP A 149 -17.29 7.81 8.61
CA ASP A 149 -18.15 8.13 9.74
C ASP A 149 -19.42 8.83 9.25
N GLY A 150 -20.56 8.53 9.87
CA GLY A 150 -21.87 8.99 9.41
C GLY A 150 -22.42 8.32 8.13
N ASN A 151 -21.63 7.54 7.39
CA ASN A 151 -22.08 6.80 6.21
C ASN A 151 -22.14 5.29 6.49
N LEU A 152 -23.34 4.69 6.41
CA LEU A 152 -23.53 3.26 6.76
C LEU A 152 -22.71 2.32 5.87
N ALA A 153 -22.71 2.54 4.55
CA ALA A 153 -22.01 1.66 3.61
C ALA A 153 -20.49 1.71 3.82
N ARG A 154 -19.93 2.92 3.97
CA ARG A 154 -18.48 3.09 4.17
C ARG A 154 -18.03 2.65 5.55
N ARG A 155 -18.87 2.83 6.59
CA ARG A 155 -18.60 2.25 7.91
C ARG A 155 -18.53 0.74 7.87
N ALA A 156 -19.44 0.08 7.14
CA ALA A 156 -19.41 -1.37 6.97
C ALA A 156 -18.09 -1.86 6.32
N VAL A 157 -17.51 -1.08 5.39
CA VAL A 157 -16.18 -1.39 4.83
C VAL A 157 -15.07 -1.28 5.88
N VAL A 158 -15.12 -0.26 6.74
CA VAL A 158 -14.17 -0.13 7.85
C VAL A 158 -14.31 -1.31 8.82
N ASP A 159 -15.54 -1.69 9.16
CA ASP A 159 -15.84 -2.83 10.02
C ASP A 159 -15.39 -4.15 9.38
N ALA A 160 -15.55 -4.30 8.06
CA ALA A 160 -15.01 -5.45 7.32
C ALA A 160 -13.49 -5.53 7.43
N SER A 161 -12.78 -4.40 7.36
CA SER A 161 -11.31 -4.37 7.55
C SER A 161 -10.88 -4.83 8.94
N ARG A 162 -11.66 -4.44 9.97
CA ARG A 162 -11.45 -4.85 11.36
C ARG A 162 -11.74 -6.34 11.56
N GLN A 163 -12.85 -6.82 11.02
CA GLN A 163 -13.24 -8.23 11.07
C GLN A 163 -12.23 -9.13 10.36
N PHE A 164 -11.75 -8.73 9.18
CA PHE A 164 -10.65 -9.41 8.48
C PHE A 164 -9.45 -9.57 9.41
N ASN A 165 -9.01 -8.48 10.04
CA ASN A 165 -7.86 -8.48 10.91
C ASN A 165 -8.06 -9.38 12.15
N ASN A 166 -9.24 -9.30 12.77
CA ASN A 166 -9.57 -10.08 13.95
C ASN A 166 -9.63 -11.58 13.62
N ARG A 167 -10.26 -11.95 12.50
CA ARG A 167 -10.31 -13.34 12.03
C ARG A 167 -8.94 -13.87 11.65
N LEU A 168 -8.12 -13.07 10.97
CA LEU A 168 -6.75 -13.46 10.61
C LEU A 168 -5.93 -13.75 11.87
N ASN A 169 -6.00 -12.87 12.87
CA ASN A 169 -5.28 -13.04 14.14
C ASN A 169 -5.72 -14.30 14.90
N GLU A 170 -7.01 -14.62 14.91
CA GLU A 170 -7.53 -15.85 15.50
C GLU A 170 -6.96 -17.09 14.79
N LEU A 171 -7.03 -17.13 13.46
CA LEU A 171 -6.55 -18.26 12.66
C LEU A 171 -5.04 -18.46 12.81
N LEU A 172 -4.26 -17.37 12.82
CA LEU A 172 -2.81 -17.41 12.99
C LEU A 172 -2.38 -17.81 14.41
N SER A 173 -3.14 -17.38 15.42
CA SER A 173 -2.92 -17.81 16.82
C SER A 173 -3.14 -19.32 16.96
N GLY A 174 -4.16 -19.87 16.29
CA GLY A 174 -4.38 -21.32 16.20
C GLY A 174 -3.25 -22.09 15.49
N ALA A 175 -2.45 -21.42 14.67
CA ALA A 175 -1.23 -21.94 14.05
C ALA A 175 0.05 -21.67 14.87
N GLY A 176 -0.06 -21.06 16.05
CA GLY A 176 1.07 -20.79 16.95
C GLY A 176 1.80 -19.46 16.69
N ILE A 177 1.23 -18.56 15.88
CA ILE A 177 1.81 -17.25 15.61
C ILE A 177 1.16 -16.22 16.54
N GLN A 178 2.00 -15.51 17.31
CA GLN A 178 1.53 -14.37 18.10
C GLN A 178 1.28 -13.16 17.18
N PRO A 179 0.06 -12.58 17.16
CA PRO A 179 -0.23 -11.44 16.30
C PRO A 179 0.58 -10.20 16.66
N ARG A 180 1.53 -9.82 15.80
CA ARG A 180 2.24 -8.53 15.82
C ARG A 180 2.44 -8.06 14.39
N TYR A 181 2.47 -6.75 14.18
CA TYR A 181 2.50 -6.16 12.84
C TYR A 181 3.91 -5.68 12.43
N PRO A 182 4.27 -5.77 11.13
CA PRO A 182 3.43 -6.32 10.06
C PRO A 182 3.31 -7.85 10.16
N ILE A 183 2.15 -8.36 9.78
CA ILE A 183 1.99 -9.79 9.53
C ILE A 183 2.25 -9.99 8.05
N ILE A 184 3.19 -10.85 7.70
CA ILE A 184 3.54 -11.16 6.32
C ILE A 184 3.09 -12.59 6.02
N LEU A 185 2.41 -12.80 4.90
CA LEU A 185 1.97 -14.12 4.43
C LEU A 185 2.38 -14.33 2.98
N TRP A 186 2.93 -15.50 2.67
CA TRP A 186 3.34 -15.88 1.31
C TRP A 186 3.27 -17.39 1.15
N ARG A 187 3.28 -17.85 -0.09
CA ARG A 187 3.57 -19.26 -0.39
C ARG A 187 5.06 -19.42 -0.65
N ASP A 188 5.69 -20.46 -0.13
CA ASP A 188 7.05 -20.83 -0.53
C ASP A 188 7.04 -21.53 -1.90
N ARG A 189 8.22 -21.99 -2.35
CA ARG A 189 8.40 -22.65 -3.66
C ARG A 189 7.70 -24.00 -3.72
N GLU A 190 7.53 -24.65 -2.57
CA GLU A 190 6.80 -25.90 -2.42
C GLU A 190 5.27 -25.68 -2.33
N GLY A 191 4.83 -24.41 -2.27
CA GLY A 191 3.43 -24.02 -2.23
C GLY A 191 2.83 -23.98 -0.82
N PHE A 192 3.61 -24.20 0.23
CA PHE A 192 3.14 -24.08 1.61
C PHE A 192 2.95 -22.62 2.00
N LEU A 193 1.85 -22.34 2.68
CA LEU A 193 1.59 -21.00 3.22
C LEU A 193 2.47 -20.80 4.44
N LYS A 194 3.28 -19.76 4.42
CA LYS A 194 4.07 -19.32 5.56
C LYS A 194 3.57 -17.97 6.05
N ALA A 195 3.76 -17.73 7.33
CA ALA A 195 3.50 -16.44 7.91
C ALA A 195 4.50 -16.08 9.02
N CYS A 196 4.71 -14.79 9.20
CA CYS A 196 5.50 -14.25 10.30
C CYS A 196 4.91 -12.94 10.81
N ALA A 197 5.05 -12.73 12.13
CA ALA A 197 4.86 -11.44 12.76
C ALA A 197 6.18 -10.65 12.66
N CYS A 198 6.48 -10.16 11.46
CA CYS A 198 7.80 -9.72 11.01
C CYS A 198 8.18 -8.29 11.45
N SER A 199 7.92 -7.96 12.71
CA SER A 199 8.35 -6.70 13.32
C SER A 199 9.88 -6.60 13.49
N ASP A 200 10.59 -7.73 13.46
CA ASP A 200 12.05 -7.83 13.59
C ASP A 200 12.70 -8.11 12.24
N SER A 201 13.74 -7.34 11.89
CA SER A 201 14.40 -7.46 10.59
C SER A 201 15.18 -8.75 10.39
N ARG A 202 15.47 -9.49 11.46
CA ARG A 202 16.07 -10.83 11.36
C ARG A 202 15.17 -11.84 10.66
N SER A 203 13.85 -11.63 10.69
CA SER A 203 12.91 -12.52 10.01
C SER A 203 12.83 -12.28 8.49
N TRP A 204 13.31 -11.13 7.99
CA TRP A 204 13.08 -10.73 6.60
C TRP A 204 13.95 -11.52 5.60
N THR A 205 15.13 -11.98 6.04
CA THR A 205 16.00 -12.81 5.18
C THR A 205 15.30 -14.09 4.75
N PHE A 206 14.56 -14.74 5.65
CA PHE A 206 13.83 -15.97 5.33
C PHE A 206 12.78 -15.77 4.23
N ILE A 207 12.13 -14.60 4.23
CA ILE A 207 11.16 -14.23 3.20
C ILE A 207 11.87 -14.09 1.85
N ARG A 208 13.00 -13.38 1.84
CA ARG A 208 13.78 -13.19 0.62
C ARG A 208 14.33 -14.50 0.08
N ASP A 209 14.85 -15.36 0.96
CA ASP A 209 15.38 -16.68 0.60
C ASP A 209 14.30 -17.57 -0.03
N ASP A 210 13.13 -17.66 0.61
CA ASP A 210 11.97 -18.41 0.10
C ASP A 210 11.55 -17.91 -1.30
N LEU A 211 11.48 -16.59 -1.47
CA LEU A 211 10.98 -15.94 -2.68
C LEU A 211 12.05 -15.66 -3.74
N GLY A 212 13.33 -15.97 -3.46
CA GLY A 212 14.44 -15.68 -4.37
C GLY A 212 14.71 -14.18 -4.58
N ALA A 213 14.38 -13.34 -3.61
CA ALA A 213 14.63 -11.91 -3.67
C ALA A 213 16.07 -11.57 -3.23
N PRO A 214 16.72 -10.57 -3.84
CA PRO A 214 18.08 -10.19 -3.48
C PRO A 214 18.15 -9.46 -2.12
N ASP A 215 19.27 -9.62 -1.41
CA ASP A 215 19.51 -8.92 -0.13
C ASP A 215 19.72 -7.40 -0.29
N ARG A 216 20.20 -6.99 -1.46
CA ARG A 216 20.50 -5.61 -1.83
C ARG A 216 20.04 -5.35 -3.25
N ILE A 217 19.62 -4.12 -3.50
CA ILE A 217 19.44 -3.61 -4.84
C ILE A 217 20.58 -2.63 -5.04
N ASP A 218 21.48 -2.94 -5.95
CA ASP A 218 22.49 -1.98 -6.34
C ASP A 218 21.76 -0.78 -6.97
N PRO A 219 22.15 0.46 -6.63
CA PRO A 219 21.63 1.60 -7.37
C PRO A 219 21.95 1.34 -8.83
N VAL A 220 20.94 1.38 -9.71
CA VAL A 220 21.14 1.25 -11.15
C VAL A 220 22.19 2.30 -11.53
N THR A 221 23.43 1.88 -11.71
CA THR A 221 24.47 2.75 -12.21
C THR A 221 24.01 3.15 -13.60
N ALA A 222 24.06 4.44 -13.94
CA ALA A 222 23.67 4.96 -15.25
C ALA A 222 24.40 4.30 -16.44
N GLN A 223 25.32 3.37 -16.16
CA GLN A 223 26.04 2.51 -17.11
C GLN A 223 25.22 1.31 -17.61
N ASP A 224 24.20 0.85 -16.88
CA ASP A 224 23.33 -0.26 -17.31
C ASP A 224 21.98 0.22 -17.88
N ALA A 225 21.76 1.54 -17.94
CA ALA A 225 20.71 2.08 -18.80
C ALA A 225 21.11 1.79 -20.27
N PRO A 226 20.22 1.26 -21.11
CA PRO A 226 20.47 1.16 -22.54
C PRO A 226 20.93 2.53 -23.03
N VAL A 227 22.18 2.62 -23.49
CA VAL A 227 22.72 3.85 -24.07
C VAL A 227 21.80 4.19 -25.24
N PRO A 228 21.04 5.31 -25.19
CA PRO A 228 20.30 5.72 -26.37
C PRO A 228 21.32 5.90 -27.49
N PRO A 229 21.04 5.42 -28.72
CA PRO A 229 22.01 5.50 -29.80
C PRO A 229 22.49 6.94 -29.92
N VAL A 230 23.81 7.12 -29.86
CA VAL A 230 24.44 8.43 -30.07
C VAL A 230 24.13 8.81 -31.51
N VAL A 231 23.14 9.70 -31.68
CA VAL A 231 22.86 10.30 -32.98
C VAL A 231 24.06 11.16 -33.32
N THR A 232 24.85 10.70 -34.28
CA THR A 232 25.96 11.47 -34.82
C THR A 232 25.35 12.44 -35.83
N PRO A 233 25.51 13.76 -35.71
CA PRO A 233 24.91 14.69 -36.66
C PRO A 233 25.45 14.43 -38.07
N GLY A 234 24.60 13.97 -38.99
CA GLY A 234 24.91 13.85 -40.42
C GLY A 234 24.62 12.51 -41.11
N ASP A 235 24.05 11.51 -40.45
CA ASP A 235 23.80 10.19 -41.04
C ASP A 235 22.40 10.00 -41.69
N GLY A 236 21.62 11.07 -41.84
CA GLY A 236 20.41 11.07 -42.68
C GLY A 236 19.20 10.33 -42.10
N SER A 237 19.18 10.04 -40.79
CA SER A 237 17.96 9.64 -40.09
C SER A 237 17.02 10.84 -39.91
N PRO A 238 15.67 10.68 -39.99
CA PRO A 238 14.75 11.80 -39.99
C PRO A 238 14.86 12.61 -38.69
N GLU A 239 15.07 13.92 -38.84
CA GLU A 239 15.00 14.89 -37.76
C GLU A 239 13.67 14.73 -37.01
N THR A 240 13.79 14.76 -35.69
CA THR A 240 12.69 14.73 -34.72
C THR A 240 11.50 15.57 -35.17
N LEU A 241 10.29 15.02 -35.01
CA LEU A 241 9.04 15.74 -35.21
C LEU A 241 9.07 17.09 -34.45
N PRO A 242 8.68 18.20 -35.09
CA PRO A 242 8.69 19.51 -34.46
C PRO A 242 7.76 19.52 -33.23
N TYR A 243 8.29 19.99 -32.10
CA TYR A 243 7.51 20.24 -30.90
C TYR A 243 6.37 21.22 -31.20
N PRO A 244 5.13 20.97 -30.75
CA PRO A 244 4.06 21.93 -30.93
C PRO A 244 4.36 23.19 -30.10
N ASN A 245 4.31 24.35 -30.78
CA ASN A 245 4.31 25.65 -30.10
C ASN A 245 3.01 25.78 -29.28
N LEU A 246 3.13 25.70 -27.97
CA LEU A 246 2.03 26.01 -27.06
C LEU A 246 1.83 27.53 -26.99
N PRO A 247 0.59 28.04 -27.03
CA PRO A 247 0.33 29.46 -26.80
C PRO A 247 0.75 29.86 -25.37
N PRO A 248 1.23 31.10 -25.16
CA PRO A 248 1.67 31.56 -23.86
C PRO A 248 0.51 31.59 -22.85
N ILE A 249 0.79 31.16 -21.62
CA ILE A 249 -0.14 31.21 -20.49
C ILE A 249 -0.38 32.69 -20.13
N PRO A 250 -1.63 33.18 -20.08
CA PRO A 250 -1.91 34.56 -19.70
C PRO A 250 -1.40 34.86 -18.28
N GLY A 251 -0.52 35.84 -18.15
CA GLY A 251 -0.04 36.34 -16.84
C GLY A 251 1.41 35.98 -16.47
N GLN A 252 2.16 35.28 -17.32
CA GLN A 252 3.61 35.09 -17.12
C GLN A 252 4.41 36.00 -18.05
N ALA A 253 5.19 36.92 -17.45
CA ALA A 253 6.20 37.66 -18.19
C ALA A 253 7.37 36.70 -18.55
N PRO A 254 7.90 36.75 -19.79
CA PRO A 254 9.06 35.94 -20.17
C PRO A 254 10.31 36.33 -19.37
N PRO A 255 11.25 35.41 -19.13
CA PRO A 255 12.55 35.77 -18.59
C PRO A 255 13.31 36.69 -19.56
N MET A 256 13.83 37.80 -19.05
CA MET A 256 14.61 38.79 -19.81
C MET A 256 15.88 38.17 -20.39
N GLN A 257 16.10 38.36 -21.69
CA GLN A 257 17.40 38.16 -22.33
C GLN A 257 18.33 39.36 -22.04
N PRO A 258 19.65 39.16 -21.87
CA PRO A 258 20.56 40.26 -21.56
C PRO A 258 20.67 41.21 -22.76
N GLY A 259 20.32 42.49 -22.60
CA GLY A 259 20.63 43.53 -23.58
C GLY A 259 19.53 44.51 -23.96
N GLN A 260 18.35 44.52 -23.32
CA GLN A 260 17.31 45.53 -23.61
C GLN A 260 17.05 46.44 -22.40
N THR A 261 17.27 47.74 -22.59
CA THR A 261 16.88 48.81 -21.67
C THR A 261 15.43 49.21 -21.93
N GLN A 262 14.61 49.20 -20.87
CA GLN A 262 13.21 49.63 -20.90
C GLN A 262 13.07 51.01 -20.23
N PRO A 263 12.32 51.98 -20.80
CA PRO A 263 11.93 53.18 -20.07
C PRO A 263 10.88 52.84 -19.02
N GLY A 264 11.01 53.44 -17.83
CA GLY A 264 10.19 53.16 -16.65
C GLY A 264 8.69 53.53 -16.77
N PRO A 265 7.85 53.03 -15.86
CA PRO A 265 6.41 53.20 -15.91
C PRO A 265 5.96 54.59 -15.46
N ALA A 266 4.97 55.17 -16.17
CA ALA A 266 4.20 56.31 -15.70
C ALA A 266 2.92 55.84 -14.98
N LEU A 267 2.71 56.34 -13.77
CA LEU A 267 1.49 56.27 -12.94
C LEU A 267 0.68 57.59 -13.11
N PRO A 268 -0.54 57.72 -12.57
CA PRO A 268 -1.82 57.31 -13.13
C PRO A 268 -2.72 58.52 -13.51
N GLY A 269 -3.67 58.29 -14.42
CA GLY A 269 -4.85 59.14 -14.59
C GLY A 269 -4.76 60.16 -15.73
N GLN A 270 -5.51 59.90 -16.81
CA GLN A 270 -6.30 60.93 -17.48
C GLN A 270 -7.40 60.30 -18.35
N VAL A 271 -8.59 60.87 -18.20
CA VAL A 271 -9.87 60.48 -18.77
C VAL A 271 -9.94 60.96 -20.21
N GLN A 272 -10.49 60.16 -21.13
CA GLN A 272 -10.98 60.69 -22.40
C GLN A 272 -12.38 60.11 -22.73
N PRO A 273 -13.42 60.96 -22.83
CA PRO A 273 -14.79 60.56 -23.12
C PRO A 273 -15.11 60.62 -24.62
N GLY A 274 -16.00 59.75 -25.08
CA GLY A 274 -16.80 60.03 -26.28
C GLY A 274 -17.04 58.83 -27.19
N SER A 275 -18.21 58.19 -27.08
CA SER A 275 -19.26 58.20 -28.11
C SER A 275 -20.31 57.10 -27.87
N PRO A 276 -21.58 57.30 -28.31
CA PRO A 276 -22.74 56.62 -27.74
C PRO A 276 -23.20 55.35 -28.47
N ALA A 277 -24.05 54.63 -27.73
CA ALA A 277 -24.72 53.37 -27.98
C ALA A 277 -25.29 53.08 -29.38
N GLN A 278 -25.27 51.79 -29.74
CA GLN A 278 -26.23 51.16 -30.65
C GLN A 278 -26.77 49.86 -30.00
N PRO A 279 -28.10 49.65 -29.96
CA PRO A 279 -28.71 48.53 -29.24
C PRO A 279 -28.85 47.30 -30.14
N GLY A 280 -28.45 46.13 -29.63
CA GLY A 280 -28.69 44.86 -30.32
C GLY A 280 -28.25 43.64 -29.53
N GLN A 281 -29.22 42.74 -29.33
CA GLN A 281 -29.08 41.31 -29.07
C GLN A 281 -29.01 40.80 -27.61
N ALA A 282 -30.18 40.28 -27.22
CA ALA A 282 -30.41 38.90 -26.79
C ALA A 282 -29.86 38.46 -25.42
N THR A 283 -30.75 38.48 -24.44
CA THR A 283 -30.70 37.67 -23.21
C THR A 283 -30.73 36.16 -23.51
N PRO A 284 -29.80 35.36 -22.98
CA PRO A 284 -29.99 33.91 -22.89
C PRO A 284 -30.87 33.56 -21.68
N ARG A 285 -31.92 32.77 -21.94
CA ARG A 285 -32.82 32.18 -20.95
C ARG A 285 -32.09 31.21 -20.03
N LEU A 286 -32.45 31.24 -18.76
CA LEU A 286 -32.15 30.23 -17.75
C LEU A 286 -32.71 28.86 -18.16
N SER A 287 -31.84 27.86 -18.29
CA SER A 287 -32.20 26.46 -18.51
C SER A 287 -32.74 25.84 -17.21
N ARG A 288 -33.97 25.31 -17.30
CA ARG A 288 -34.66 24.53 -16.26
C ARG A 288 -33.97 23.16 -16.06
N PRO A 289 -33.84 22.63 -14.83
CA PRO A 289 -33.30 21.30 -14.62
C PRO A 289 -34.29 20.21 -15.04
N THR A 290 -33.77 19.20 -15.74
CA THR A 290 -34.43 17.95 -16.13
C THR A 290 -34.62 17.05 -14.90
N GLN A 291 -35.83 16.51 -14.76
CA GLN A 291 -36.23 15.59 -13.69
C GLN A 291 -35.68 14.17 -13.97
N PRO A 292 -35.14 13.43 -12.98
CA PRO A 292 -34.67 12.06 -13.21
C PRO A 292 -35.84 11.07 -13.31
N SER A 293 -35.80 10.23 -14.34
CA SER A 293 -36.70 9.09 -14.56
C SER A 293 -36.55 8.03 -13.46
N ALA A 294 -37.68 7.46 -13.02
CA ALA A 294 -37.75 6.40 -12.02
C ALA A 294 -37.05 5.10 -12.47
N PRO A 295 -36.45 4.33 -11.54
CA PRO A 295 -35.84 3.04 -11.83
C PRO A 295 -36.88 1.94 -12.10
N PRO A 296 -36.56 0.94 -12.94
CA PRO A 296 -37.46 -0.18 -13.26
C PRO A 296 -37.66 -1.14 -12.07
N ALA A 297 -38.85 -1.72 -12.01
CA ALA A 297 -39.29 -2.65 -10.96
C ALA A 297 -38.49 -3.96 -10.95
N ALA A 298 -38.29 -4.52 -9.76
CA ALA A 298 -37.62 -5.80 -9.54
C ALA A 298 -38.46 -7.00 -10.06
N PRO A 299 -37.82 -8.06 -10.58
CA PRO A 299 -38.51 -9.26 -11.04
C PRO A 299 -39.10 -10.06 -9.87
N ALA A 300 -40.29 -10.63 -10.09
CA ALA A 300 -41.00 -11.45 -9.12
C ALA A 300 -40.29 -12.80 -8.87
N PRO A 301 -40.37 -13.34 -7.64
CA PRO A 301 -39.78 -14.65 -7.33
C PRO A 301 -40.56 -15.78 -8.03
N GLN A 302 -39.84 -16.59 -8.81
CA GLN A 302 -40.33 -17.88 -9.30
C GLN A 302 -40.34 -18.89 -8.15
N LYS A 303 -41.47 -19.58 -7.96
CA LYS A 303 -41.59 -20.72 -7.06
C LYS A 303 -40.72 -21.86 -7.57
N SER A 304 -39.85 -22.37 -6.71
CA SER A 304 -39.16 -23.64 -6.90
C SER A 304 -40.20 -24.76 -6.80
N ASP A 305 -40.39 -25.52 -7.87
CA ASP A 305 -41.17 -26.74 -7.81
C ASP A 305 -40.41 -27.79 -6.99
N ASP A 306 -41.17 -28.34 -6.06
CA ASP A 306 -40.82 -29.39 -5.11
C ASP A 306 -40.79 -30.73 -5.90
N THR A 307 -39.61 -31.30 -6.09
CA THR A 307 -39.47 -32.71 -6.49
C THR A 307 -38.53 -33.42 -5.54
N THR A 308 -39.09 -33.77 -4.39
CA THR A 308 -38.79 -35.03 -3.70
C THR A 308 -39.18 -36.18 -4.64
N PHE A 309 -38.32 -37.18 -4.87
CA PHE A 309 -38.69 -38.61 -4.99
C PHE A 309 -37.43 -39.47 -5.24
N PHE A 310 -37.18 -40.38 -4.28
CA PHE A 310 -36.35 -41.61 -4.25
C PHE A 310 -34.88 -41.58 -4.68
#